data_AF-A0A4R1BFU4-F1
#
_entry.id   AF-A0A4R1BFU4-F1
#
_cell.length_a   1.000
_cell.length_b   1.000
_cell.length_c   1.000
_cell.angle_alpha   90.00
_cell.angle_beta   90.00
_cell.angle_gamma   90.00
#
_symmetry.space_group_name_H-M   'P 1'
#
loop_
_entity.id
_entity.type
_entity.pdbx_description
1 polymer ?
#
loop_
_entity_poly.entity_id
_entity_poly.type
_entity_poly.pdbx_seq_one_letter_code
_entity_poly.pdbx_strand_id
1 'polypeptide(L)'
;MPVPETPPETEAILKSLDAIRLAGAYLTWSSGGLLRQEILCTEPRALVVVGPQSARRVDEAGYPLARTSLLEASEGVWIDWRHGTAALRLPPLAPALEDRSAKRRFWQAFLRLRPLAH
;
A
#
# COMPACT_ATOMS: atom_id res chain seq x y z
N MET A 1 -7.24 6.58 -31.27
CA MET A 1 -6.32 6.29 -30.15
C MET A 1 -7.19 5.86 -28.98
N PRO A 2 -7.21 4.57 -28.58
CA PRO A 2 -7.92 4.19 -27.37
C PRO A 2 -7.20 4.88 -26.19
N VAL A 3 -7.99 5.54 -25.34
CA VAL A 3 -7.51 6.03 -24.05
C VAL A 3 -7.10 4.78 -23.27
N PRO A 4 -5.87 4.68 -22.72
CA PRO A 4 -5.53 3.53 -21.89
C PRO A 4 -6.52 3.51 -20.73
N GLU A 5 -7.34 2.46 -20.68
CA GLU A 5 -8.27 2.27 -19.57
C GLU A 5 -7.44 2.11 -18.29
N THR A 6 -7.68 2.99 -17.32
CA THR A 6 -7.09 2.87 -16.00
C THR A 6 -7.39 1.47 -15.46
N PRO A 7 -6.40 0.68 -15.01
CA PRO A 7 -6.65 -0.65 -14.51
C PRO A 7 -7.73 -0.62 -13.40
N PRO A 8 -8.67 -1.58 -13.37
CA PRO A 8 -9.80 -1.56 -12.43
C PRO A 8 -9.33 -1.50 -10.97
N GLU A 9 -8.17 -2.07 -10.65
CA GLU A 9 -7.53 -1.96 -9.33
C GLU A 9 -7.18 -0.52 -8.96
N THR A 10 -6.69 0.26 -9.93
CA THR A 10 -6.26 1.65 -9.72
C THR A 10 -7.46 2.52 -9.39
N GLU A 11 -8.53 2.44 -10.18
CA GLU A 11 -9.76 3.18 -9.90
C GLU A 11 -10.38 2.77 -8.55
N ALA A 12 -10.39 1.47 -8.25
CA ALA A 12 -10.89 0.96 -6.98
C ALA A 12 -10.07 1.47 -5.78
N ILE A 13 -8.74 1.53 -5.87
CA ILE A 13 -7.89 2.11 -4.81
C ILE A 13 -8.18 3.59 -4.62
N LEU A 14 -8.24 4.37 -5.70
CA LEU A 14 -8.47 5.81 -5.61
C LEU A 14 -9.83 6.12 -4.97
N LYS A 15 -10.89 5.43 -5.39
CA LYS A 15 -12.22 5.53 -4.77
C LYS A 15 -12.20 5.12 -3.30
N SER A 16 -11.45 4.08 -2.96
CA SER A 16 -11.34 3.61 -1.57
C SER A 16 -10.62 4.63 -0.68
N LEU A 17 -9.54 5.24 -1.18
CA LEU A 17 -8.79 6.30 -0.49
C LEU A 17 -9.66 7.54 -0.28
N ASP A 18 -10.40 7.96 -1.29
CA ASP A 18 -11.34 9.08 -1.20
C ASP A 18 -12.42 8.83 -0.13
N ALA A 19 -12.98 7.61 -0.09
CA ALA A 19 -13.98 7.22 0.91
C ALA A 19 -13.48 7.31 2.36
N ILE A 20 -12.16 7.28 2.60
CA ILE A 20 -11.56 7.46 3.92
C ILE A 20 -10.82 8.79 4.08
N ARG A 21 -11.06 9.76 3.19
CA ARG A 21 -10.47 11.11 3.19
C ARG A 21 -8.94 11.14 3.04
N LEU A 22 -8.39 10.17 2.30
CA LEU A 22 -6.96 10.09 1.95
C LEU A 22 -6.73 10.31 0.45
N ALA A 23 -7.56 11.11 -0.22
CA ALA A 23 -7.42 11.41 -1.65
C ALA A 23 -6.06 12.04 -2.03
N GLY A 24 -5.37 12.67 -1.07
CA GLY A 24 -4.02 13.22 -1.25
C GLY A 24 -2.87 12.22 -1.05
N ALA A 25 -3.16 10.94 -0.82
CA ALA A 25 -2.13 9.93 -0.64
C ALA A 25 -1.32 9.73 -1.93
N TYR A 26 0.01 9.70 -1.81
CA TYR A 26 0.90 9.38 -2.91
C TYR A 26 0.78 7.88 -3.26
N LEU A 27 0.39 7.57 -4.50
CA LEU A 27 0.27 6.22 -5.01
C LEU A 27 1.31 5.97 -6.10
N THR A 28 1.97 4.82 -6.05
CA THR A 28 2.98 4.43 -7.02
C THR A 28 2.91 2.94 -7.34
N TRP A 29 3.31 2.60 -8.58
CA TRP A 29 3.50 1.23 -9.06
C TRP A 29 4.97 0.94 -9.41
N SER A 30 5.86 1.85 -9.02
CA SER A 30 7.30 1.73 -9.27
C SER A 30 7.89 0.49 -8.59
N SER A 31 9.09 0.10 -9.06
CA SER A 31 9.83 -1.03 -8.50
C SER A 31 11.34 -0.76 -8.51
N GLY A 32 12.09 -1.57 -7.76
CA GLY A 32 13.55 -1.50 -7.72
C GLY A 32 14.10 -0.13 -7.31
N GLY A 33 15.09 0.36 -8.05
CA GLY A 33 15.78 1.62 -7.75
C GLY A 33 14.87 2.85 -7.77
N LEU A 34 13.83 2.88 -8.62
CA LEU A 34 12.89 3.99 -8.69
C LEU A 34 12.01 4.05 -7.44
N LEU A 35 11.47 2.90 -7.00
CA LEU A 35 10.72 2.81 -5.74
C LEU A 35 11.60 3.23 -4.55
N ARG A 36 12.88 2.87 -4.59
CA ARG A 36 13.87 3.34 -3.62
C ARG A 36 14.13 4.85 -3.70
N GLN A 37 14.00 5.50 -4.85
CA GLN A 37 14.14 6.95 -4.90
C GLN A 37 12.86 7.64 -4.39
N GLU A 38 11.68 7.15 -4.78
CA GLU A 38 10.41 7.74 -4.39
C GLU A 38 10.20 7.74 -2.88
N ILE A 39 10.41 6.61 -2.20
CA ILE A 39 10.25 6.54 -0.74
C ILE A 39 11.34 7.37 0.00
N LEU A 40 12.55 7.54 -0.57
CA LEU A 40 13.58 8.43 -0.01
C LEU A 40 13.21 9.90 -0.19
N CYS A 41 12.69 10.29 -1.35
CA CYS A 41 12.32 11.67 -1.64
C CYS A 41 11.05 12.11 -0.90
N THR A 42 10.11 11.19 -0.67
CA THR A 42 8.83 11.50 -0.01
C THR A 42 8.88 11.40 1.51
N GLU A 43 9.88 10.70 2.06
CA GLU A 43 10.04 10.42 3.49
C GLU A 43 8.72 10.15 4.22
N PRO A 44 7.96 9.12 3.80
CA PRO A 44 6.60 8.95 4.28
C PRO A 44 6.58 8.60 5.77
N ARG A 45 5.61 9.16 6.51
CA ARG A 45 5.32 8.74 7.89
C ARG A 45 4.61 7.38 7.95
N ALA A 46 3.90 7.02 6.87
CA ALA A 46 3.21 5.75 6.72
C ALA A 46 3.44 5.19 5.31
N LEU A 47 3.90 3.94 5.22
CA LEU A 47 4.05 3.20 3.96
C LEU A 47 3.03 2.06 3.89
N VAL A 48 2.19 2.05 2.86
CA VAL A 48 1.15 1.03 2.71
C VAL A 48 1.43 0.23 1.45
N VAL A 49 1.47 -1.11 1.58
CA VAL A 49 1.66 -2.02 0.46
C VAL A 49 0.42 -2.87 0.24
N VAL A 50 -0.03 -3.00 -1.01
CA VAL A 50 -1.21 -3.79 -1.36
C VAL A 50 -0.78 -5.16 -1.88
N GLY A 51 -1.03 -6.19 -1.08
CA GLY A 51 -0.72 -7.58 -1.42
C GLY A 51 0.76 -7.98 -1.30
N PRO A 52 1.06 -9.28 -1.43
CA PRO A 52 2.39 -9.83 -1.22
C PRO A 52 3.41 -9.39 -2.27
N GLN A 53 3.00 -9.18 -3.52
CA GLN A 53 3.93 -8.73 -4.57
C GLN A 53 4.48 -7.33 -4.30
N SER A 54 3.63 -6.40 -3.86
CA SER A 54 4.04 -5.04 -3.49
C SER A 54 4.96 -5.05 -2.28
N ALA A 55 4.64 -5.86 -1.27
CA ALA A 55 5.48 -6.03 -0.08
C ALA A 55 6.88 -6.56 -0.45
N ARG A 56 6.94 -7.60 -1.30
CA ARG A 56 8.18 -8.16 -1.81
C ARG A 56 9.02 -7.12 -2.58
N ARG A 57 8.40 -6.28 -3.41
CA ARG A 57 9.10 -5.21 -4.15
C ARG A 57 9.73 -4.18 -3.23
N VAL A 58 9.07 -3.82 -2.12
CA VAL A 58 9.64 -2.90 -1.13
C VAL A 58 10.82 -3.56 -0.39
N ASP A 59 10.67 -4.82 0.00
CA ASP A 59 11.75 -5.57 0.67
C ASP A 59 12.97 -5.72 -0.27
N GLU A 60 12.75 -6.08 -1.53
CA GLU A 60 13.79 -6.21 -2.57
C GLU A 60 14.42 -4.86 -2.97
N ALA A 61 13.73 -3.73 -2.76
CA ALA A 61 14.32 -2.40 -2.97
C ALA A 61 15.49 -2.13 -2.00
N GLY A 62 15.64 -2.94 -0.94
CA GLY A 62 16.85 -2.98 -0.12
C GLY A 62 17.07 -1.68 0.65
N TYR A 63 16.01 -1.21 1.33
CA TYR A 63 16.06 0.02 2.10
C TYR A 63 17.04 -0.07 3.27
N PRO A 64 18.06 0.82 3.34
CA PRO A 64 18.92 0.87 4.51
C PRO A 64 18.06 1.18 5.75
N LEU A 65 18.25 0.40 6.82
CA LEU A 65 17.56 0.55 8.12
C LEU A 65 16.09 0.07 8.17
N ALA A 66 15.59 -0.64 7.16
CA ALA A 66 14.36 -1.40 7.32
C ALA A 66 14.56 -2.46 8.43
N ARG A 67 13.74 -2.40 9.48
CA ARG A 67 13.84 -3.27 10.67
C ARG A 67 13.03 -4.55 10.53
N THR A 68 12.03 -4.54 9.67
CA THR A 68 11.05 -5.61 9.53
C THR A 68 10.71 -5.81 8.06
N SER A 69 10.63 -7.07 7.62
CA SER A 69 10.15 -7.41 6.29
C SER A 69 8.65 -7.11 6.18
N LEU A 70 8.26 -6.39 5.13
CA LEU A 70 6.85 -6.16 4.84
C LEU A 70 6.17 -7.45 4.37
N LEU A 71 6.88 -8.31 3.65
CA LEU A 71 6.33 -9.57 3.17
C LEU A 71 5.94 -10.50 4.32
N GLU A 72 6.74 -10.52 5.39
CA GLU A 72 6.48 -11.31 6.60
C GLU A 72 5.48 -10.65 7.56
N ALA A 73 5.18 -9.36 7.38
CA ALA A 73 4.24 -8.64 8.24
C ALA A 73 2.81 -9.20 8.11
N SER A 74 2.09 -9.23 9.23
CA SER A 74 0.67 -9.61 9.26
C SER A 74 -0.21 -8.58 8.53
N GLU A 75 -1.18 -9.06 7.76
CA GLU A 75 -2.11 -8.18 7.04
C GLU A 75 -2.95 -7.36 8.02
N GLY A 76 -3.09 -6.06 7.76
CA GLY A 76 -3.91 -5.17 8.59
C GLY A 76 -3.29 -4.81 9.94
N VAL A 77 -2.02 -5.15 10.18
CA VAL A 77 -1.28 -4.80 11.41
C VAL A 77 -0.19 -3.79 11.08
N TRP A 78 -0.18 -2.68 11.82
CA TRP A 78 0.87 -1.66 11.72
C TRP A 78 2.17 -2.17 12.33
N ILE A 79 3.28 -1.93 11.64
CA ILE A 79 4.63 -2.26 12.10
C ILE A 79 5.54 -1.05 12.01
N ASP A 80 6.55 -1.01 12.89
CA ASP A 80 7.64 -0.03 12.82
C ASP A 80 8.65 -0.47 11.76
N TRP A 81 8.37 -0.11 10.50
CA TRP A 81 9.19 -0.54 9.36
C TRP A 81 10.58 0.08 9.39
N ARG A 82 10.68 1.38 9.71
CA ARG A 82 11.93 2.08 10.01
C ARG A 82 11.68 3.20 11.02
N HIS A 83 12.75 3.82 11.50
CA HIS A 83 12.64 4.95 12.41
C HIS A 83 11.79 6.08 11.79
N GLY A 84 10.63 6.37 12.40
CA GLY A 84 9.72 7.42 11.95
C GLY A 84 8.78 7.06 10.80
N THR A 85 8.84 5.84 10.26
CA THR A 85 7.89 5.36 9.25
C THR A 85 7.23 4.07 9.72
N ALA A 86 5.93 4.15 9.98
CA ALA A 86 5.10 2.96 10.17
C ALA A 86 4.77 2.34 8.80
N ALA A 87 4.55 1.04 8.75
CA ALA A 87 4.07 0.39 7.54
C ALA A 87 2.92 -0.58 7.79
N LEU A 88 2.13 -0.77 6.74
CA LEU A 88 0.96 -1.65 6.74
C LEU A 88 0.93 -2.48 5.46
N ARG A 89 0.85 -3.81 5.62
CA ARG A 89 0.51 -4.69 4.51
C ARG A 89 -0.99 -4.89 4.44
N LEU A 90 -1.57 -4.58 3.30
CA LEU A 90 -2.97 -4.88 2.98
C LEU A 90 -3.06 -6.21 2.21
N PRO A 91 -4.21 -6.90 2.30
CA PRO A 91 -4.52 -8.02 1.42
C PRO A 91 -4.46 -7.59 -0.06
N PRO A 92 -4.30 -8.54 -1.00
CA PRO A 92 -4.35 -8.24 -2.43
C PRO A 92 -5.73 -7.70 -2.84
N LEU A 93 -5.75 -6.69 -3.71
CA LEU A 93 -6.98 -6.06 -4.17
C LEU A 93 -7.70 -6.85 -5.25
N ALA A 94 -6.99 -7.46 -6.20
CA ALA A 94 -7.62 -8.17 -7.31
C ALA A 94 -8.68 -9.20 -6.85
N PRO A 95 -8.41 -10.09 -5.86
CA PRO A 95 -9.45 -10.99 -5.35
C PRO A 95 -10.63 -10.27 -4.67
N ALA A 96 -10.40 -9.08 -4.10
CA ALA A 96 -11.44 -8.29 -3.44
C ALA A 96 -12.41 -7.62 -4.43
N LEU A 97 -12.08 -7.56 -5.72
CA LEU A 97 -13.00 -7.08 -6.76
C LEU A 97 -14.07 -8.13 -7.09
N GLU A 98 -13.74 -9.41 -6.95
CA GLU A 98 -14.58 -10.53 -7.40
C GLU A 98 -15.21 -11.32 -6.25
N ASP A 99 -14.49 -11.48 -5.13
CA ASP A 99 -14.95 -12.27 -3.98
C ASP A 99 -15.35 -11.40 -2.78
N ARG A 100 -16.53 -11.68 -2.23
CA ARG A 100 -17.08 -10.95 -1.08
C ARG A 100 -16.25 -11.15 0.18
N SER A 101 -15.68 -12.34 0.39
CA SER A 101 -14.88 -12.63 1.58
C SER A 101 -13.53 -11.91 1.53
N ALA A 102 -12.88 -11.90 0.36
CA ALA A 102 -11.69 -11.12 0.08
C ALA A 102 -11.95 -9.62 0.21
N LYS A 103 -13.08 -9.13 -0.33
CA LYS A 103 -13.51 -7.74 -0.16
C LYS A 103 -13.65 -7.35 1.30
N ARG A 104 -14.28 -8.19 2.12
CA ARG A 104 -14.42 -7.95 3.56
C ARG A 104 -13.05 -7.88 4.26
N ARG A 105 -12.15 -8.82 3.98
CA ARG A 105 -10.79 -8.82 4.55
C ARG A 105 -10.00 -7.57 4.15
N PHE A 106 -10.04 -7.22 2.86
CA PHE A 106 -9.40 -6.02 2.34
C PHE A 106 -9.92 -4.77 3.06
N TRP A 107 -11.24 -4.58 3.14
CA TRP A 107 -11.83 -3.42 3.81
C TRP A 107 -11.52 -3.35 5.31
N GLN A 108 -11.54 -4.49 6.02
CA GLN A 108 -11.17 -4.53 7.43
C GLN A 108 -9.73 -4.05 7.67
N ALA A 109 -8.79 -4.44 6.80
CA ALA A 109 -7.42 -3.95 6.84
C ALA A 109 -7.31 -2.49 6.37
N PHE A 110 -8.00 -2.12 5.29
CA PHE A 110 -7.95 -0.78 4.68
C PHE A 110 -8.47 0.30 5.62
N LEU A 111 -9.49 0.00 6.43
CA LEU A 111 -10.02 0.94 7.42
C LEU A 111 -9.01 1.30 8.53
N ARG A 112 -7.91 0.55 8.68
CA ARG A 112 -6.80 0.92 9.56
C ARG A 112 -6.04 2.16 9.12
N LEU A 113 -6.26 2.62 7.88
CA LEU A 113 -5.71 3.86 7.35
C LEU A 113 -6.49 5.10 7.81
N ARG A 114 -7.74 4.97 8.28
CA ARG A 114 -8.59 6.11 8.67
C ARG A 114 -7.95 7.09 9.67
N PRO A 115 -7.19 6.64 10.68
CA PRO A 115 -6.53 7.56 11.61
C PRO A 115 -5.50 8.51 10.94
N LEU A 116 -5.02 8.21 9.73
CA LEU A 116 -4.08 9.05 9.00
C LEU A 116 -4.75 10.27 8.33
N ALA A 117 -6.08 10.32 8.29
CA ALA A 117 -6.82 11.43 7.69
C ALA A 117 -6.99 12.64 8.65
N HIS A 118 -6.35 12.59 9.82
CA HIS A 118 -6.39 13.58 10.89
C HIS A 118 -4.99 14.07 11.22
#